data_AF-A0A3D8K3C6-F1
#
_entry.id   AF-A0A3D8K3C6-F1
#
_cell.length_a   1.000
_cell.length_b   1.000
_cell.length_c   1.000
_cell.angle_alpha   90.00
_cell.angle_beta   90.00
_cell.angle_gamma   90.00
#
_symmetry.space_group_name_H-M   'P 1'
#
loop_
_entity.id
_entity.type
_entity.pdbx_description
1 polymer ?
#
loop_
_entity_poly.entity_id
_entity_poly.type
_entity_poly.pdbx_seq_one_letter_code
_entity_poly.pdbx_strand_id
1 'polypeptide(L)' 'MAVSGKVSGEDWSVSVEVVRVPDGFVPAIHVIHNKPKGKFEHHFKHHKVSRTEREAVLEGLREGMGWIGQKMANIFSI' A
#
# COMPACT_ATOMS: atom_id res chain seq x y z
N MET A 1 -0.94 20.09 0.42
CA MET A 1 -0.23 19.06 1.20
C MET A 1 -1.03 17.78 1.01
N ALA A 2 -0.45 16.75 0.40
CA ALA A 2 -1.14 15.47 0.23
C ALA A 2 -0.96 14.64 1.50
N VAL A 3 -2.04 14.04 2.01
CA VAL A 3 -1.94 13.11 3.14
C VAL A 3 -1.27 11.82 2.66
N SER A 4 -0.26 11.36 3.39
CA SER A 4 0.36 10.06 3.21
C SER A 4 0.31 9.25 4.50
N GLY A 5 0.42 7.94 4.38
CA GLY A 5 0.44 7.01 5.51
C GLY A 5 1.51 5.97 5.35
N LYS A 6 2.08 5.50 6.46
CA LYS A 6 3.04 4.40 6.47
C LYS A 6 2.83 3.49 7.67
N VAL A 7 2.88 2.20 7.43
CA VAL A 7 2.91 1.14 8.44
C VAL A 7 4.13 0.27 8.17
N SER A 8 4.87 -0.08 9.22
CA SER A 8 6.06 -0.94 9.12
C SER A 8 6.01 -2.06 10.15
N GLY A 9 6.40 -3.25 9.72
CA GLY A 9 6.79 -4.36 10.59
C GLY A 9 8.31 -4.50 10.64
N GLU A 10 8.79 -5.62 11.17
CA GLU A 10 10.22 -5.93 11.32
C GLU A 10 10.95 -5.93 9.97
N ASP A 11 10.43 -6.70 9.01
CA ASP A 11 11.06 -6.90 7.70
C ASP A 11 10.28 -6.30 6.53
N TRP A 12 9.21 -5.55 6.79
CA TRP A 12 8.35 -5.03 5.73
C TRP A 12 7.79 -3.65 6.05
N SER A 13 7.39 -2.93 5.01
CA SER A 13 6.63 -1.69 5.16
C SER A 13 5.62 -1.52 4.04
N VAL A 14 4.53 -0.84 4.36
CA VAL A 14 3.49 -0.40 3.44
C VAL A 14 3.43 1.12 3.57
N SER A 15 3.67 1.84 2.48
CA SER A 15 3.48 3.28 2.40
C SER A 15 2.42 3.60 1.35
N VAL A 16 1.62 4.61 1.64
CA VAL A 16 0.55 5.08 0.76
C VAL A 16 0.69 6.57 0.55
N GLU A 17 0.73 6.95 -0.71
CA GLU A 17 0.60 8.33 -1.15
C GLU A 17 -0.74 8.50 -1.84
N VAL A 18 -1.36 9.67 -1.71
CA VAL A 18 -2.64 9.94 -2.36
C VAL A 18 -2.44 10.85 -3.55
N VAL A 19 -3.01 10.42 -4.68
CA VAL A 19 -3.06 11.21 -5.91
C VAL A 19 -4.47 11.72 -6.10
N ARG A 20 -4.62 13.05 -6.26
CA ARG A 20 -5.90 13.66 -6.61
C ARG A 20 -6.22 13.39 -8.08
N VAL A 21 -7.44 12.94 -8.34
CA VAL A 21 -8.00 12.70 -9.67
C VAL A 21 -9.30 13.52 -9.83
N PRO A 22 -9.85 13.70 -11.05
CA PRO A 22 -11.07 14.49 -11.24
C PRO A 22 -12.24 14.06 -10.34
N ASP A 23 -12.39 12.76 -10.12
CA ASP A 23 -13.50 12.17 -9.37
C ASP A 23 -13.20 11.92 -7.88
N GLY A 24 -12.05 12.38 -7.37
CA GLY A 24 -11.67 12.19 -5.97
C GLY A 24 -10.19 11.89 -5.77
N PHE A 25 -9.90 10.84 -5.00
CA PHE A 25 -8.55 10.51 -4.57
C PHE A 25 -8.26 9.02 -4.76
N VAL A 26 -7.08 8.70 -5.30
CA VAL A 26 -6.62 7.32 -5.51
C VAL A 26 -5.34 7.10 -4.71
N PRO A 27 -5.25 6.04 -3.88
CA PRO A 27 -4.02 5.70 -3.20
C PRO A 27 -3.04 4.99 -4.16
N ALA A 28 -1.81 5.49 -4.18
CA ALA A 28 -0.64 4.80 -4.68
C ALA A 28 0.00 4.03 -3.51
N ILE A 29 -0.09 2.71 -3.56
CA ILE A 29 0.35 1.81 -2.51
C ILE A 29 1.73 1.29 -2.90
N HIS A 30 2.66 1.36 -1.95
CA HIS A 30 4.00 0.84 -2.09
C HIS A 30 4.28 -0.13 -0.94
N VAL A 31 4.57 -1.37 -1.29
CA VAL A 31 4.90 -2.44 -0.36
C VAL A 31 6.36 -2.81 -0.53
N ILE A 32 7.10 -2.83 0.58
CA ILE A 32 8.48 -3.29 0.64
C ILE A 32 8.54 -4.48 1.59
N HIS A 33 9.23 -5.53 1.18
CA HIS A 33 9.58 -6.67 2.04
C HIS A 33 11.07 -6.96 1.87
N ASN A 34 11.83 -6.68 2.93
CA ASN A 34 13.26 -6.98 3.02
C ASN A 34 13.42 -8.44 3.40
N LYS A 35 13.85 -9.29 2.46
CA LYS A 35 14.23 -10.68 2.78
C LYS A 35 15.76 -10.77 2.89
N PRO A 36 16.30 -11.73 3.65
CA PRO A 36 17.74 -11.98 3.72
C PRO A 36 18.39 -12.21 2.35
N LYS A 37 17.62 -12.71 1.37
CA LYS A 37 18.06 -12.98 -0.01
C LYS A 37 17.79 -11.85 -0.99
N GLY A 38 17.24 -10.71 -0.55
CA GLY A 38 16.96 -9.56 -1.40
C GLY A 38 15.73 -8.76 -0.99
N LYS A 39 15.65 -7.53 -1.49
CA LYS A 39 14.51 -6.64 -1.30
C LYS A 39 13.45 -6.91 -2.35
N PHE A 40 12.22 -7.12 -1.90
CA PHE A 40 11.06 -7.14 -2.78
C PHE A 40 10.31 -5.82 -2.65
N GLU A 41 10.01 -5.20 -3.79
CA GLU A 41 9.21 -3.97 -3.88
C GLU A 41 8.03 -4.19 -4.82
N HIS A 42 6.87 -3.69 -4.44
CA HIS A 42 5.68 -3.73 -5.27
C HIS A 42 4.88 -2.44 -5.15
N HIS A 43 4.65 -1.81 -6.29
CA HIS A 43 3.80 -0.63 -6.43
C HIS A 43 2.53 -1.00 -7.15
N PHE A 44 1.40 -0.63 -6.56
CA PHE A 44 0.09 -0.78 -7.18
C PHE A 44 -0.85 0.32 -6.73
N LYS A 45 -1.94 0.51 -7.48
CA LYS A 45 -2.98 1.48 -7.15
C LYS A 45 -4.23 0.73 -6.69
N HIS A 46 -4.92 1.28 -5.70
CA HIS A 46 -6.25 0.77 -5.39
C HIS A 46 -7.19 1.10 -6.55
N HIS A 47 -8.03 0.14 -6.94
CA HIS A 47 -8.97 0.30 -8.06
C HIS A 47 -10.07 1.34 -7.78
N LYS A 48 -10.35 1.63 -6.51
CA LYS A 48 -11.46 2.49 -6.09
C LYS A 48 -11.00 3.93 -5.85
N VAL A 49 -11.81 4.88 -6.31
CA VAL A 49 -11.67 6.31 -6.01
C VAL A 49 -12.38 6.63 -4.70
N SER A 50 -11.66 7.22 -3.74
CA SER A 50 -12.19 7.64 -2.45
C SER A 50 -12.59 9.13 -2.49
N ARG A 51 -13.56 9.54 -1.66
CA ARG A 51 -14.06 10.92 -1.62
C ARG A 51 -13.11 11.86 -0.89
N THR A 52 -12.36 11.36 0.07
CA THR A 52 -11.41 12.14 0.87
C THR A 52 -10.01 11.55 0.83
N GLU A 53 -8.99 12.38 1.06
CA GLU A 53 -7.59 11.94 1.15
C GLU A 53 -7.40 10.93 2.30
N ARG A 54 -8.06 11.15 3.44
CA ARG A 54 -7.96 10.26 4.60
C ARG A 54 -8.51 8.87 4.30
N GLU A 55 -9.66 8.80 3.63
CA GLU A 55 -10.23 7.52 3.20
C GLU A 55 -9.30 6.80 2.23
N ALA A 56 -8.75 7.51 1.24
CA ALA A 56 -7.80 6.92 0.29
C ALA A 56 -6.57 6.34 1.01
N VAL A 57 -5.99 7.06 1.99
CA VAL A 57 -4.87 6.56 2.79
C VAL A 57 -5.27 5.31 3.58
N LEU A 58 -6.41 5.33 4.28
CA LEU A 58 -6.84 4.20 5.12
C LEU A 58 -7.18 2.96 4.28
N GLU A 59 -7.89 3.14 3.17
CA GLU A 59 -8.21 2.06 2.23
C GLU A 59 -6.92 1.48 1.61
N GLY A 60 -6.00 2.34 1.17
CA GLY A 60 -4.71 1.90 0.62
C GLY A 60 -3.83 1.17 1.64
N LEU A 61 -3.81 1.62 2.91
CA LEU A 61 -3.04 0.96 3.97
C LEU A 61 -3.64 -0.41 4.27
N ARG A 62 -4.96 -0.52 4.37
CA ARG A 62 -5.65 -1.79 4.60
C ARG A 62 -5.37 -2.79 3.48
N GLU A 63 -5.42 -2.35 2.23
CA GLU A 63 -5.13 -3.23 1.08
C GLU A 63 -3.66 -3.66 1.06
N GLY A 64 -2.72 -2.73 1.23
CA GLY A 64 -1.30 -3.04 1.29
C GLY A 64 -0.94 -4.00 2.42
N MET A 65 -1.54 -3.83 3.61
CA MET A 65 -1.38 -4.76 4.74
C MET A 65 -1.95 -6.16 4.44
N GLY A 66 -3.13 -6.24 3.81
CA GLY A 66 -3.70 -7.51 3.39
C GLY A 66 -2.82 -8.25 2.38
N TRP A 67 -2.28 -7.51 1.41
CA TRP A 67 -1.40 -8.04 0.38
C TRP A 67 -0.09 -8.58 0.96
N ILE A 68 0.61 -7.80 1.80
CA ILE A 68 1.87 -8.26 2.41
C ILE A 68 1.63 -9.45 3.36
N GLY A 69 0.51 -9.46 4.09
CA GLY A 69 0.11 -10.59 4.92
C GLY A 69 -0.07 -11.87 4.09
N GLN A 70 -0.74 -11.80 2.94
CA GLN A 70 -0.88 -12.93 2.03
C GLN A 70 0.46 -13.40 1.44
N LYS A 71 1.34 -12.46 1.05
CA LYS A 71 2.69 -12.80 0.56
C LYS A 71 3.54 -13.48 1.63
N MET A 72 3.49 -13.01 2.88
CA MET A 72 4.23 -13.62 3.99
C MET A 72 3.68 -15.00 4.37
N ALA A 73 2.38 -15.20 4.25
CA ALA A 73 1.73 -16.50 4.44
C ALA A 73 1.98 -17.49 3.27
N ASN A 74 2.80 -17.14 2.26
CA ASN A 74 3.02 -17.92 1.04
C ASN A 74 1.72 -18.28 0.27
N ILE A 75 0.65 -17.49 0.45
CA ILE A 75 -0.62 -17.74 -0.23
C ILE A 75 -0.51 -17.43 -1.73
N PHE A 76 0.43 -16.56 -2.12
CA PHE A 76 0.79 -16.29 -3.51
C PHE A 76 2.31 -16.30 -3.69
N SER A 77 2.78 -17.11 -4.64
CA SER A 77 4.16 -17.08 -5.14
C SER A 77 4.23 -16.17 -6.38
N ILE A 78 4.40 -14.86 -6.14
CA ILE A 78 4.77 -13.86 -7.17
C ILE A 78 6.21 -13.44 -6.93
#